data_AF-A0A0V0XW81-F1
#
_entry.id   AF-A0A0V0XW81-F1
#
_cell.length_a   1.000
_cell.length_b   1.000
_cell.length_c   1.000
_cell.angle_alpha   90.00
_cell.angle_beta   90.00
_cell.angle_gamma   90.00
#
_symmetry.space_group_name_H-M   'P 1'
#
loop_
_entity.id
_entity.type
_entity.pdbx_description
1 polymer ?
#
loop_
_entity_poly.entity_id
_entity_poly.type
_entity_poly.pdbx_seq_one_letter_code
_entity_poly.pdbx_strand_id
1 'polypeptide(L)'
;MCIRDRSCPVRATPEEIGLATVTALQRTVPAAVPGVVFLSGGQSEEEATVNLNAINQVLGKKPWALTFSYGRALQASVLATWKGQPENIQAAQAEFIKRAKANGLAAQGRYSGQYASNKSKESLFIAGHAY
;
A
#
# COMPACT_ATOMS: atom_id res chain seq x y z
N MET A 1 -2.86 -8.51 0.83
CA MET A 1 -3.93 -7.97 1.70
C MET A 1 -5.20 -8.73 1.39
N CYS A 2 -6.07 -8.96 2.38
CA CYS A 2 -7.38 -9.56 2.17
C CYS A 2 -8.37 -8.49 1.71
N ILE A 3 -8.48 -8.31 0.39
CA ILE A 3 -9.36 -7.33 -0.24
C ILE A 3 -10.49 -8.02 -0.99
N ARG A 4 -11.64 -7.35 -1.13
CA ARG A 4 -12.70 -7.83 -2.01
C ARG A 4 -12.25 -7.74 -3.47
N ASP A 5 -12.78 -8.64 -4.29
CA ASP A 5 -12.59 -8.55 -5.72
C ASP A 5 -13.13 -7.22 -6.27
N ARG A 6 -12.50 -6.71 -7.33
CA ARG A 6 -12.86 -5.43 -7.93
C ARG A 6 -14.25 -5.44 -8.57
N SER A 7 -14.73 -6.60 -9.03
CA SER A 7 -16.09 -6.75 -9.57
C SER A 7 -17.17 -6.64 -8.48
N CYS A 8 -16.79 -6.71 -7.20
CA CYS A 8 -17.72 -6.52 -6.11
C CYS A 8 -18.21 -5.06 -6.09
N PRO A 9 -19.53 -4.80 -6.15
CA PRO A 9 -20.07 -3.45 -6.15
C PRO A 9 -19.82 -2.72 -4.83
N VAL A 10 -19.62 -3.48 -3.74
CA VAL A 10 -19.37 -2.94 -2.40
C VAL A 10 -17.88 -3.05 -2.08
N ARG A 11 -17.23 -1.89 -1.96
CA ARG A 11 -15.84 -1.80 -1.50
C ARG A 11 -15.77 -2.03 0.00
N ALA A 12 -14.78 -2.79 0.44
CA ALA A 12 -14.47 -2.94 1.85
C ALA A 12 -13.79 -1.67 2.37
N THR A 13 -14.04 -1.31 3.62
CA THR A 13 -13.31 -0.20 4.26
C THR A 13 -11.87 -0.64 4.61
N PRO A 14 -10.93 0.30 4.76
CA PRO A 14 -9.58 -0.03 5.21
C PRO A 14 -9.53 -0.82 6.52
N GLU A 15 -10.44 -0.52 7.45
CA GLU A 15 -10.54 -1.19 8.75
C GLU A 15 -11.00 -2.65 8.59
N GLU A 16 -11.98 -2.90 7.72
CA GLU A 16 -12.42 -4.26 7.37
C GLU A 16 -11.29 -5.06 6.72
N ILE A 17 -10.57 -4.45 5.77
CA ILE A 17 -9.39 -5.05 5.12
C ILE A 17 -8.31 -5.35 6.14
N GLY A 18 -8.06 -4.41 7.07
CA GLY A 18 -7.10 -4.56 8.15
C GLY A 18 -7.41 -5.76 9.02
N LEU A 19 -8.62 -5.81 9.56
CA LEU A 19 -9.08 -6.89 10.44
C LEU A 19 -9.06 -8.25 9.74
N ALA A 20 -9.57 -8.32 8.50
CA ALA A 20 -9.57 -9.55 7.73
C ALA A 20 -8.15 -10.05 7.44
N THR A 21 -7.24 -9.14 7.08
CA THR A 21 -5.84 -9.49 6.78
C THR A 21 -5.12 -9.99 8.02
N VAL A 22 -5.22 -9.28 9.15
CA VAL A 22 -4.56 -9.71 10.41
C VAL A 22 -5.13 -11.04 10.89
N THR A 23 -6.45 -11.22 10.81
CA THR A 23 -7.10 -12.49 11.18
C THR A 23 -6.59 -13.65 10.33
N ALA A 24 -6.47 -13.45 9.01
CA ALA A 24 -5.96 -14.48 8.11
C ALA A 24 -4.50 -14.85 8.45
N LEU A 25 -3.63 -13.86 8.67
CA LEU A 25 -2.23 -14.09 9.05
C LEU A 25 -2.12 -14.80 10.40
N GLN A 26 -2.90 -14.40 11.40
CA GLN A 26 -2.94 -15.05 12.71
C GLN A 26 -3.33 -16.53 12.65
N ARG A 27 -4.16 -16.92 11.68
CA ARG A 27 -4.62 -18.30 11.51
C ARG A 27 -3.64 -19.17 10.72
N THR A 28 -2.65 -18.60 10.04
CA THR A 28 -1.89 -19.30 9.00
C THR A 28 -0.39 -19.11 9.07
N VAL A 29 0.10 -17.97 9.56
CA VAL A 29 1.53 -17.66 9.58
C VAL A 29 2.09 -17.99 10.97
N PRO A 30 3.18 -18.78 11.08
CA PRO A 30 3.84 -19.01 12.37
C PRO A 30 4.58 -17.77 12.87
N ALA A 31 4.65 -17.58 14.20
CA ALA A 31 5.35 -16.45 14.83
C ALA A 31 6.87 -16.41 14.57
N ALA A 32 7.47 -17.51 14.10
CA ALA A 32 8.89 -17.57 13.73
C ALA A 32 9.21 -16.78 12.44
N VAL A 33 8.21 -16.46 11.62
CA VAL A 33 8.40 -15.58 10.46
C VAL A 33 8.74 -14.17 11.00
N PRO A 34 9.77 -13.48 10.47
CA PRO A 34 10.15 -12.16 11.00
C PRO A 34 9.23 -11.03 10.50
N GLY A 35 8.63 -11.19 9.32
CA GLY A 35 7.80 -10.16 8.72
C GLY A 35 7.02 -10.61 7.50
N VAL A 36 5.98 -9.84 7.18
CA VAL A 36 5.15 -9.97 5.97
C VAL A 36 5.26 -8.67 5.19
N VAL A 37 5.71 -8.79 3.94
CA VAL A 37 5.79 -7.66 3.00
C VAL A 37 4.61 -7.74 2.03
N PHE A 38 3.69 -6.78 2.11
CA PHE A 38 2.52 -6.79 1.25
C PHE A 38 2.84 -6.29 -0.16
N LEU A 39 2.31 -6.99 -1.15
CA LEU A 39 2.20 -6.52 -2.52
C LEU A 39 1.01 -5.56 -2.67
N SER A 40 1.16 -4.51 -3.47
CA SER A 40 0.10 -3.52 -3.70
C SER A 40 -0.96 -4.02 -4.69
N GLY A 41 -0.61 -4.94 -5.58
CA GLY A 41 -1.50 -5.41 -6.65
C GLY A 41 -1.99 -4.25 -7.54
N GLY A 42 -3.30 -4.22 -7.80
CA GLY A 42 -3.97 -3.17 -8.60
C GLY A 42 -4.42 -1.93 -7.82
N GLN A 43 -4.12 -1.85 -6.52
CA GLN A 43 -4.50 -0.70 -5.68
C GLN A 43 -3.81 0.59 -6.16
N SER A 44 -4.47 1.72 -5.93
CA SER A 44 -3.82 3.03 -6.07
C SER A 44 -2.68 3.20 -5.05
N GLU A 45 -1.79 4.18 -5.27
CA GLU A 45 -0.70 4.47 -4.32
C GLU A 45 -1.24 4.82 -2.93
N GLU A 46 -2.32 5.60 -2.88
CA GLU A 46 -2.97 6.03 -1.66
C GLU A 46 -3.72 4.89 -0.97
N GLU A 47 -4.50 4.12 -1.72
CA GLU A 47 -5.25 2.97 -1.19
C GLU A 47 -4.32 1.93 -0.56
N ALA A 48 -3.20 1.61 -1.22
CA ALA A 48 -2.21 0.69 -0.68
C ALA A 48 -1.56 1.21 0.62
N THR A 49 -1.38 2.53 0.73
CA THR A 49 -0.84 3.18 1.94
C THR A 49 -1.86 3.13 3.07
N VAL A 50 -3.12 3.51 2.80
CA VAL A 50 -4.20 3.55 3.78
C VAL A 50 -4.52 2.15 4.31
N ASN A 51 -4.57 1.14 3.43
CA ASN A 51 -4.82 -0.24 3.84
C ASN A 51 -3.68 -0.81 4.69
N LEU A 52 -2.42 -0.52 4.34
CA LEU A 52 -1.27 -0.91 5.18
C LEU A 52 -1.32 -0.27 6.56
N ASN A 53 -1.72 1.01 6.61
CA ASN A 53 -1.88 1.71 7.87
C ASN A 53 -2.96 1.08 8.75
N ALA A 54 -4.13 0.79 8.16
CA ALA A 54 -5.24 0.15 8.86
C ALA A 54 -4.84 -1.24 9.40
N ILE A 55 -4.10 -2.05 8.62
CA ILE A 55 -3.55 -3.33 9.07
C ILE A 55 -2.68 -3.16 10.33
N ASN A 56 -1.80 -2.16 10.35
CA ASN A 56 -0.93 -1.91 11.49
C ASN A 56 -1.66 -1.32 12.71
N GLN A 57 -2.79 -0.65 12.49
CA GLN A 57 -3.64 -0.11 13.56
C GLN A 57 -4.58 -1.14 14.20
N VAL A 58 -4.79 -2.32 13.59
CA VAL A 58 -5.58 -3.40 14.20
C VAL A 58 -5.03 -3.77 15.58
N LEU A 59 -5.89 -3.77 16.59
CA LEU A 59 -5.52 -4.17 17.95
C LEU A 59 -5.28 -5.69 18.04
N GLY A 60 -4.31 -6.10 18.85
CA GLY A 60 -3.99 -7.51 19.09
C GLY A 60 -2.60 -7.94 18.63
N LYS A 61 -2.28 -9.22 18.88
CA LYS A 61 -0.96 -9.80 18.66
C LYS A 61 -0.64 -9.89 17.17
N LYS A 62 0.45 -9.24 16.77
CA LYS A 62 1.04 -9.30 15.43
C LYS A 62 2.53 -9.55 15.61
N PRO A 63 2.98 -10.82 15.79
CA PRO A 63 4.38 -11.13 16.08
C PRO A 63 5.31 -10.93 14.87
N TRP A 64 4.79 -10.44 13.74
CA TRP A 64 5.50 -10.15 12.50
C TRP A 64 5.59 -8.64 12.29
N ALA A 65 6.70 -8.18 11.71
CA ALA A 65 6.70 -6.86 11.06
C ALA A 65 5.74 -6.88 9.86
N LEU A 66 4.80 -5.93 9.79
CA LEU A 66 3.84 -5.82 8.68
C LEU A 66 4.18 -4.59 7.84
N THR A 67 4.82 -4.80 6.71
CA THR A 67 5.38 -3.73 5.88
C THR A 67 5.05 -3.93 4.40
N PHE A 68 5.64 -3.12 3.51
CA PHE A 68 5.34 -3.09 2.09
C PHE A 68 6.48 -3.63 1.22
N SER A 69 6.11 -4.25 0.11
CA SER A 69 6.95 -4.52 -1.05
C SER A 69 6.20 -4.05 -2.30
N TYR A 70 6.25 -2.74 -2.55
CA TYR A 70 5.43 -2.07 -3.55
C TYR A 70 6.24 -1.70 -4.80
N GLY A 71 5.77 -2.14 -5.96
CA GLY A 71 6.20 -1.63 -7.25
C GLY A 71 5.38 -0.40 -7.64
N ARG A 72 4.25 -0.62 -8.32
CA ARG A 72 3.42 0.47 -8.86
C ARG A 72 2.94 1.46 -7.81
N ALA A 73 2.52 1.01 -6.63
CA ALA A 73 2.06 1.89 -5.55
C ALA A 73 3.14 2.84 -4.99
N LEU A 74 4.40 2.69 -5.41
CA LEU A 74 5.53 3.50 -5.00
C LEU A 74 6.15 4.29 -6.17
N GLN A 75 5.90 3.87 -7.42
CA GLN A 75 6.55 4.40 -8.62
C GLN A 75 5.59 5.09 -9.60
N ALA A 76 4.27 4.94 -9.47
CA ALA A 76 3.35 5.47 -10.48
C ALA A 76 3.42 7.00 -10.61
N SER A 77 3.36 7.73 -9.50
CA SER A 77 3.52 9.19 -9.50
C SER A 77 4.93 9.63 -9.92
N VAL A 78 5.93 8.79 -9.65
CA VAL A 78 7.34 9.03 -10.03
C VAL A 78 7.48 8.98 -11.54
N LEU A 79 6.99 7.91 -12.17
CA LEU A 79 7.04 7.72 -13.63
C LEU A 79 6.21 8.78 -14.36
N ALA A 80 5.03 9.12 -13.83
CA ALA A 80 4.17 10.16 -14.39
C ALA A 80 4.80 11.57 -14.32
N THR A 81 5.63 11.82 -13.31
CA THR A 81 6.38 13.08 -13.14
C THR A 81 7.64 13.09 -13.99
N TRP A 82 8.39 11.99 -14.03
CA TRP A 82 9.66 11.90 -14.74
C TRP A 82 9.47 12.00 -16.26
N LYS A 83 8.54 11.21 -16.82
CA LYS A 83 8.30 11.12 -18.28
C LYS A 83 9.53 10.83 -19.14
N GLY A 84 10.59 10.26 -18.54
CA GLY A 84 11.88 10.01 -19.23
C GLY A 84 12.72 11.26 -19.48
N GLN A 85 12.32 12.41 -18.93
CA GLN A 85 12.97 13.70 -19.15
C GLN A 85 13.99 13.99 -18.04
N PRO A 86 15.28 14.21 -18.37
CA PRO A 86 16.33 14.49 -17.37
C PRO A 86 16.04 15.70 -16.47
N GLU A 87 15.39 16.72 -17.01
CA GLU A 87 14.98 17.93 -16.29
C GLU A 87 14.00 17.64 -15.14
N ASN A 88 13.25 16.52 -15.20
CA ASN A 88 12.27 16.14 -14.19
C ASN A 88 12.80 15.19 -13.12
N ILE A 89 14.09 14.82 -13.15
CA ILE A 89 14.67 13.84 -12.21
C ILE A 89 14.44 14.26 -10.76
N GLN A 90 14.73 15.52 -10.42
CA GLN A 90 14.57 16.02 -9.05
C GLN A 90 13.10 16.01 -8.61
N ALA A 91 12.19 16.41 -9.48
CA ALA A 91 10.75 16.39 -9.20
C ALA A 91 10.24 14.96 -8.99
N ALA A 92 10.69 14.00 -9.81
CA ALA A 92 10.32 12.59 -9.69
C ALA A 92 10.87 11.95 -8.41
N GLN A 93 12.12 12.26 -8.03
CA GLN A 93 12.71 11.81 -6.77
C GLN A 93 11.93 12.36 -5.56
N ALA A 94 11.46 13.61 -5.62
CA ALA A 94 10.62 14.18 -4.57
C ALA A 94 9.30 13.41 -4.40
N GLU A 95 8.65 13.00 -5.50
CA GLU A 95 7.45 12.14 -5.44
C GLU A 95 7.75 10.76 -4.84
N PHE A 96 8.89 10.16 -5.20
CA PHE A 96 9.31 8.88 -4.63
C PHE A 96 9.49 8.98 -3.11
N ILE A 97 10.16 10.04 -2.63
CA ILE A 97 10.37 10.27 -1.20
C ILE A 97 9.04 10.46 -0.47
N LYS A 98 8.08 11.19 -1.05
CA LYS A 98 6.73 11.35 -0.48
C LYS A 98 6.05 9.98 -0.28
N ARG A 99 6.06 9.12 -1.31
CA ARG A 99 5.46 7.79 -1.24
C ARG A 99 6.22 6.86 -0.30
N ALA A 100 7.55 6.89 -0.28
CA ALA A 100 8.36 6.12 0.66
C ALA A 100 8.08 6.52 2.12
N LYS A 101 7.99 7.82 2.41
CA LYS A 101 7.62 8.33 3.75
C LYS A 101 6.20 7.93 4.14
N ALA A 102 5.24 8.08 3.24
CA ALA A 102 3.84 7.69 3.47
C ALA A 102 3.72 6.21 3.84
N ASN A 103 4.35 5.32 3.06
CA ASN A 103 4.36 3.89 3.33
C ASN A 103 5.14 3.51 4.59
N GLY A 104 6.25 4.20 4.88
CA GLY A 104 7.01 4.01 6.12
C GLY A 104 6.18 4.37 7.37
N LEU A 105 5.39 5.44 7.31
CA LEU A 105 4.45 5.83 8.37
C LEU A 105 3.28 4.84 8.49
N ALA A 106 2.78 4.34 7.36
CA ALA A 106 1.73 3.32 7.33
C ALA A 106 2.19 1.98 7.94
N ALA A 107 3.44 1.57 7.70
CA ALA A 107 4.05 0.40 8.36
C ALA A 107 4.16 0.56 9.89
N GLN A 108 4.12 1.79 10.41
CA GLN A 108 4.07 2.08 11.85
C GLN A 108 2.65 2.30 12.38
N GLY A 109 1.61 2.26 11.53
CA GLY A 109 0.24 2.61 11.91
C GLY A 109 0.03 4.11 12.21
N ARG A 110 0.92 4.97 11.70
CA ARG A 110 0.96 6.42 11.99
C ARG A 110 0.69 7.29 10.76
N TYR A 111 0.20 6.70 9.68
CA TYR A 111 -0.17 7.46 8.49
C TYR A 111 -1.51 8.17 8.71
N SER A 112 -1.55 9.47 8.40
CA SER A 112 -2.70 10.35 8.61
C SER A 112 -3.15 11.06 7.34
N GLY A 113 -2.88 10.49 6.15
CA GLY A 113 -3.21 11.10 4.86
C GLY A 113 -2.20 12.14 4.36
N GLN A 114 -1.08 12.31 5.07
CA GLN A 114 -0.01 13.20 4.64
C GLN A 114 0.56 12.75 3.29
N TYR A 115 0.79 13.71 2.37
CA TYR A 115 1.22 13.47 0.99
C TYR A 115 0.18 12.87 0.03
N ALA A 116 -1.07 12.65 0.46
CA ALA A 116 -2.14 12.26 -0.46
C ALA A 116 -2.36 13.33 -1.54
N SER A 117 -2.56 12.89 -2.78
CA SER A 117 -2.88 13.77 -3.92
C SER A 117 -3.93 13.12 -4.80
N ASN A 118 -4.52 13.88 -5.74
CA ASN A 118 -5.46 13.29 -6.70
C ASN A 118 -4.79 12.21 -7.55
N LYS A 119 -3.52 12.41 -7.94
CA LYS A 119 -2.73 11.43 -8.69
C LYS A 119 -2.50 10.14 -7.91
N SER A 120 -2.20 10.24 -6.60
CA SER A 120 -1.96 9.04 -5.79
C SER A 120 -3.20 8.17 -5.58
N LYS A 121 -4.40 8.72 -5.83
CA LYS A 121 -5.69 8.00 -5.76
C LYS A 121 -6.06 7.31 -7.08
N GLU A 122 -5.32 7.52 -8.16
CA GLU A 122 -5.61 6.91 -9.45
C GLU A 122 -5.37 5.40 -9.40
N SER A 123 -6.30 4.64 -9.98
CA SER A 123 -6.23 3.18 -10.04
C SER A 123 -5.05 2.73 -10.89
N LEU A 124 -4.19 1.87 -10.33
CA LEU A 124 -3.01 1.33 -11.03
C LEU A 124 -3.25 -0.05 -11.66
N PHE A 125 -4.49 -0.51 -11.67
CA PHE A 125 -4.86 -1.75 -12.31
C PHE A 125 -4.76 -1.67 -13.83
N ILE A 126 -4.11 -2.67 -14.42
CA ILE A 126 -4.03 -2.90 -15.85
C ILE A 126 -4.68 -4.26 -16.13
N ALA A 127 -5.68 -4.29 -17.01
CA ALA A 127 -6.38 -5.52 -17.38
C ALA A 127 -5.43 -6.48 -18.11
N GLY A 128 -5.47 -7.78 -17.77
CA GLY A 128 -4.64 -8.82 -18.40
C GLY A 128 -3.20 -8.91 -17.87
N HIS A 129 -2.80 -8.10 -16.89
CA HIS A 129 -1.49 -8.22 -16.26
C HIS A 129 -1.51 -9.32 -15.19
N ALA A 130 -0.63 -10.32 -15.31
CA ALA A 130 -0.41 -11.32 -14.26
C ALA A 130 0.30 -10.68 -13.05
N TYR A 131 -0.17 -10.99 -11.83
CA TYR A 131 0.33 -10.48 -10.55
C TYR A 131 0.93 -11.59 -9.70
#